data_AF-A0A2E0BQN0-F1
#
_entry.id   AF-A0A2E0BQN0-F1
#
_cell.length_a   1.000
_cell.length_b   1.000
_cell.length_c   1.000
_cell.angle_alpha   90.00
_cell.angle_beta   90.00
_cell.angle_gamma   90.00
#
_symmetry.space_group_name_H-M   'P 1'
#
loop_
_entity.id
_entity.type
_entity.pdbx_description
1 polymer ?
#
loop_
_entity_poly.entity_id
_entity_poly.type
_entity_poly.pdbx_seq_one_letter_code
_entity_poly.pdbx_strand_id
1 'polypeptide(L)'
;MASLIPESSKTDFINALNDHFDTFKETITIFKEPKKVITNQSQSIYAGYGAQKEIVEYQTVSNTFDALVNFKERQNEEVVDDIKVEDIRGEVRIKVEQDCRDYIKNNGKTQSIVVQGKNYNVITDDGTREYLGQKYFVFYLEATT
;
A
#
# COMPACT_ATOMS: atom_id res chain seq x y z
N MET A 1 -2.80 -30.65 19.52
CA MET A 1 -2.99 -29.56 20.50
C MET A 1 -4.48 -29.32 20.63
N ALA A 2 -5.01 -29.20 21.85
CA ALA A 2 -6.44 -28.92 22.03
C ALA A 2 -6.75 -27.51 21.52
N SER A 3 -7.55 -27.41 20.46
CA SER A 3 -8.04 -26.14 19.94
C SER A 3 -9.29 -25.74 20.73
N LEU A 4 -9.38 -24.47 21.12
CA LEU A 4 -10.59 -23.91 21.76
C LEU A 4 -11.82 -24.04 20.84
N ILE A 5 -11.57 -24.09 19.53
CA ILE A 5 -12.60 -24.11 18.49
C ILE A 5 -12.46 -25.41 17.69
N PRO A 6 -13.54 -26.18 17.46
CA PRO A 6 -13.55 -27.34 16.57
C PRO A 6 -13.10 -26.99 15.15
N GLU A 7 -12.50 -27.94 14.43
CA GLU A 7 -11.98 -27.75 13.07
C GLU A 7 -13.06 -27.29 12.07
N SER A 8 -14.29 -27.82 12.21
CA SER A 8 -15.44 -27.43 11.38
C SER A 8 -15.80 -25.97 11.57
N SER A 9 -15.99 -25.54 12.83
CA SER A 9 -16.32 -24.15 13.17
C SER A 9 -15.20 -23.18 12.80
N LYS A 10 -13.94 -23.62 12.82
CA LYS A 10 -12.81 -22.81 12.36
C LYS A 10 -12.94 -22.44 10.89
N THR A 11 -13.39 -23.38 10.05
CA THR A 11 -13.66 -23.13 8.62
C THR A 11 -14.77 -22.09 8.45
N ASP A 12 -15.84 -22.19 9.23
CA ASP A 12 -16.95 -21.23 9.18
C ASP A 12 -16.50 -19.81 9.55
N PHE A 13 -15.66 -19.66 10.59
CA PHE A 13 -15.10 -18.36 10.96
C PHE A 13 -14.15 -17.79 9.89
N ILE A 14 -13.36 -18.63 9.25
CA ILE A 14 -12.47 -18.20 8.14
C ILE A 14 -13.31 -17.70 6.96
N ASN A 15 -14.38 -18.42 6.61
CA ASN A 15 -15.28 -17.98 5.54
C ASN A 15 -15.97 -16.66 5.90
N ALA A 16 -16.48 -16.51 7.12
CA ALA A 16 -17.07 -15.26 7.57
C ALA A 16 -16.07 -14.08 7.55
N LEU A 17 -14.79 -14.32 7.85
CA LEU A 17 -13.75 -13.30 7.74
C LEU A 17 -13.46 -12.92 6.29
N ASN A 18 -13.45 -13.90 5.38
CA ASN A 18 -13.33 -13.64 3.95
C ASN A 18 -14.52 -12.84 3.41
N ASP A 19 -15.74 -13.24 3.77
CA ASP A 19 -16.96 -12.54 3.35
C ASP A 19 -16.97 -11.10 3.89
N HIS A 20 -16.54 -10.90 5.14
CA HIS A 20 -16.36 -9.56 5.70
C HIS A 20 -15.32 -8.75 4.91
N PHE A 21 -14.17 -9.34 4.58
CA PHE A 21 -13.17 -8.66 3.76
C PHE A 21 -13.73 -8.31 2.37
N ASP A 22 -14.39 -9.26 1.71
CA ASP A 22 -14.95 -9.09 0.37
C ASP A 22 -16.08 -8.06 0.30
N THR A 23 -16.88 -7.97 1.37
CA THR A 23 -17.99 -7.00 1.46
C THR A 23 -17.51 -5.57 1.68
N PHE A 24 -16.45 -5.38 2.48
CA PHE A 24 -16.00 -4.05 2.91
C PHE A 24 -14.71 -3.59 2.22
N LYS A 25 -14.15 -4.38 1.30
CA LYS A 25 -12.94 -3.99 0.57
C LYS A 25 -13.20 -2.80 -0.34
N GLU A 26 -12.17 -1.99 -0.49
CA GLU A 26 -12.09 -0.92 -1.46
C GLU A 26 -10.85 -1.10 -2.34
N THR A 27 -10.96 -0.71 -3.61
CA THR A 27 -9.83 -0.74 -4.52
C THR A 27 -8.91 0.46 -4.29
N ILE A 28 -7.64 0.17 -4.07
CA ILE A 28 -6.56 1.15 -3.92
C ILE A 28 -5.57 1.03 -5.08
N THR A 29 -5.02 2.15 -5.53
CA THR A 29 -3.99 2.15 -6.58
C THR A 29 -2.66 2.56 -5.99
N ILE A 30 -1.64 1.72 -6.13
CA ILE A 30 -0.32 1.96 -5.59
C ILE A 30 0.60 2.39 -6.72
N PHE A 31 1.18 3.58 -6.60
CA PHE A 31 2.15 4.13 -7.53
C PHE A 31 3.58 3.92 -7.00
N LYS A 32 4.43 3.38 -7.86
CA LYS A 32 5.86 3.20 -7.62
C LYS A 32 6.66 4.26 -8.35
N GLU A 33 7.93 4.36 -7.98
CA GLU A 33 8.87 5.18 -8.72
C GLU A 33 8.89 4.78 -10.22
N PRO A 34 8.83 5.76 -11.12
CA PRO A 34 8.78 5.48 -12.55
C PRO A 34 10.09 4.86 -13.02
N LYS A 35 10.00 3.92 -13.97
CA LYS A 35 11.17 3.30 -14.59
C LYS A 35 11.72 4.21 -15.67
N LYS A 36 13.01 4.54 -15.58
CA LYS A 36 13.75 5.26 -16.61
C LYS A 36 14.07 4.32 -17.77
N VAL A 37 13.51 4.59 -18.94
CA VAL A 37 13.81 3.88 -20.18
C VAL A 37 14.70 4.79 -21.04
N ILE A 38 15.90 4.31 -21.37
CA ILE A 38 16.83 5.02 -22.24
C ILE A 38 16.76 4.36 -23.61
N THR A 39 16.28 5.10 -24.60
CA THR A 39 16.24 4.62 -25.98
C THR A 39 17.36 5.28 -26.77
N ASN A 40 18.36 4.48 -27.13
CA ASN A 40 19.44 4.92 -28.01
C ASN A 40 19.03 4.67 -29.45
N GLN A 41 18.64 5.72 -30.18
CA GLN A 41 18.58 5.62 -31.63
C GLN A 41 20.01 5.59 -32.17
N SER A 42 20.45 4.45 -32.72
CA SER A 42 21.71 4.40 -33.47
C SER A 42 21.52 5.14 -34.79
N GLN A 43 21.66 6.46 -34.76
CA GLN A 43 21.90 7.20 -35.99
C GLN A 43 23.37 6.97 -36.35
N SER A 44 23.63 6.56 -37.60
CA SER A 44 24.99 6.39 -38.11
C SER A 44 25.63 7.77 -38.24
N ILE A 45 26.20 8.27 -37.14
CA ILE A 45 26.97 9.50 -37.12
C ILE A 45 28.38 9.21 -37.63
N TYR A 46 28.81 9.99 -38.64
CA TYR A 46 30.17 9.95 -39.14
C TYR A 46 31.16 10.39 -38.05
N ALA A 47 32.33 9.75 -38.01
CA ALA A 47 33.38 10.06 -37.04
C ALA A 47 33.72 11.56 -37.07
N GLY A 48 33.55 12.24 -35.93
CA GLY A 48 33.79 13.69 -35.78
C GLY A 48 32.55 14.57 -35.66
N TYR A 49 31.32 14.04 -35.83
CA TYR A 49 30.08 14.80 -35.68
C TYR A 49 29.27 14.35 -34.46
N GLY A 50 29.29 15.16 -33.39
CA GLY A 50 28.33 15.20 -32.27
C GLY A 50 28.17 13.94 -31.40
N ALA A 51 27.91 14.12 -30.10
CA ALA A 51 27.52 13.00 -29.23
C ALA A 51 26.09 12.51 -29.56
N GLN A 52 25.86 11.19 -29.45
CA GLN A 52 24.52 10.61 -29.57
C GLN A 52 23.58 11.24 -28.55
N LYS A 53 22.38 11.65 -28.98
CA LYS A 53 21.34 12.13 -28.06
C LYS A 53 20.62 10.92 -27.47
N GLU A 54 20.78 10.72 -26.18
CA GLU A 54 19.97 9.77 -25.42
C GLU A 54 18.56 10.35 -25.24
N ILE A 55 17.53 9.60 -25.66
CA ILE A 55 16.14 9.94 -25.33
C ILE A 55 15.79 9.19 -24.06
N VAL A 56 15.49 9.94 -23.00
CA VAL A 56 15.08 9.41 -21.69
C VAL A 56 13.58 9.54 -21.57
N GLU A 57 12.88 8.42 -21.41
CA GLU A 57 11.45 8.36 -21.12
C GLU A 57 11.21 7.77 -19.73
N TYR A 58 10.19 8.26 -19.02
CA TYR A 58 9.80 7.75 -17.70
C TYR A 58 8.46 7.04 -17.82
N GLN A 59 8.44 5.74 -17.53
CA GLN A 59 7.21 4.95 -17.52
C GLN A 59 6.69 4.80 -16.09
N THR A 60 5.43 5.21 -15.86
CA THR A 60 4.74 5.05 -14.58
C THR A 60 4.49 3.58 -14.29
N VAL A 61 4.85 3.13 -13.09
CA VAL A 61 4.56 1.77 -12.64
C VAL A 61 3.51 1.86 -11.54
N SER A 62 2.33 1.33 -11.81
CA SER A 62 1.22 1.30 -10.86
C SER A 62 0.50 -0.05 -10.91
N ASN A 63 -0.06 -0.45 -9.79
CA ASN A 63 -0.94 -1.62 -9.73
C ASN A 63 -2.10 -1.37 -8.75
N THR A 64 -3.22 -2.06 -8.99
CA THR A 64 -4.44 -1.96 -8.18
C THR A 64 -4.57 -3.16 -7.27
N PHE A 65 -4.98 -2.92 -6.02
CA PHE A 65 -5.18 -3.95 -5.02
C PHE A 65 -6.45 -3.65 -4.21
N ASP A 66 -6.97 -4.68 -3.57
CA ASP A 66 -8.10 -4.55 -2.65
C ASP A 66 -7.61 -4.39 -1.20
N ALA A 67 -8.24 -3.49 -0.45
CA ALA A 67 -7.88 -3.18 0.92
C ALA A 67 -9.10 -2.78 1.75
N LEU A 68 -9.10 -3.10 3.04
CA LEU A 68 -10.05 -2.50 3.98
C LEU A 68 -9.54 -1.13 4.40
N VAL A 69 -10.29 -0.08 4.07
CA VAL A 69 -9.95 1.31 4.38
C VAL A 69 -10.75 1.76 5.59
N ASN A 70 -10.06 2.33 6.57
CA ASN A 70 -10.70 2.94 7.72
C ASN A 70 -10.16 4.37 7.88
N PHE A 71 -11.06 5.34 7.73
CA PHE A 71 -10.78 6.74 7.95
C PHE A 71 -10.94 7.04 9.44
N LYS A 72 -9.94 7.67 10.07
CA LYS A 72 -10.17 8.22 11.41
C LYS A 72 -11.27 9.28 11.27
N GLU A 73 -12.38 9.10 11.98
CA GLU A 73 -13.31 10.21 12.21
C GLU A 73 -12.50 11.30 12.92
N ARG A 74 -12.43 12.49 12.32
CA ARG A 74 -11.90 13.67 13.01
C ARG A 74 -12.87 14.01 14.16
N GLN A 75 -12.78 13.27 15.27
CA GLN A 75 -13.21 13.82 16.55
C GLN A 75 -12.34 15.05 16.79
N ASN A 76 -12.97 16.18 17.16
CA ASN A 76 -12.24 17.39 17.52
C ASN A 76 -11.17 17.00 18.55
N GLU A 77 -9.90 17.08 18.15
CA GLU A 77 -8.77 16.81 19.03
C GLU A 77 -8.74 17.90 20.10
N GLU A 78 -9.40 17.65 21.23
CA GLU A 78 -9.07 18.36 22.46
C GLU A 78 -7.70 17.81 22.90
N VAL A 79 -6.65 18.56 22.59
CA VAL A 79 -5.26 18.20 22.88
C VAL A 79 -5.11 17.98 24.38
N VAL A 80 -5.04 16.72 24.80
CA VAL A 80 -4.67 16.37 26.18
C VAL A 80 -3.14 16.36 26.25
N ASP A 81 -2.56 17.54 26.51
CA ASP A 81 -1.10 17.78 26.57
C ASP A 81 -0.33 16.88 27.57
N ASP A 82 -1.04 16.20 28.49
CA ASP A 82 -0.42 15.44 29.59
C ASP A 82 -0.19 13.94 29.32
N ILE A 83 -0.68 13.39 28.21
CA ILE A 83 -0.48 11.97 27.88
C ILE A 83 0.55 11.86 26.75
N LYS A 84 1.76 11.39 27.09
CA LYS A 84 2.80 10.95 26.13
C LYS A 84 2.34 9.69 25.36
N VAL A 85 1.24 9.77 24.64
CA VAL A 85 0.89 8.76 23.63
C VAL A 85 1.68 9.14 22.39
N GLU A 86 2.49 8.20 21.88
CA GLU A 86 3.01 8.32 20.52
C GLU A 86 1.81 8.41 19.58
N ASP A 87 1.48 9.62 19.14
CA ASP A 87 0.44 9.83 18.16
C ASP A 87 0.83 9.07 16.90
N ILE A 88 0.12 7.98 16.62
CA ILE A 88 0.25 7.25 15.37
C ILE A 88 -0.38 8.16 14.31
N ARG A 89 0.44 9.10 13.83
CA ARG A 89 0.14 10.03 12.75
C ARG A 89 -0.26 9.19 11.55
N GLY A 90 -1.43 9.49 10.99
CA GLY A 90 -2.06 8.71 9.94
C GLY A 90 -3.56 8.93 9.96
N GLU A 91 -4.06 9.61 8.93
CA GLU A 91 -5.48 9.92 8.75
C GLU A 91 -6.26 8.68 8.27
N VAL A 92 -5.59 7.83 7.50
CA VAL A 92 -6.18 6.64 6.90
C VAL A 92 -5.42 5.41 7.32
N ARG A 93 -6.15 4.39 7.76
CA ARG A 93 -5.61 3.07 8.06
C ARG A 93 -6.09 2.09 7.00
N ILE A 94 -5.16 1.42 6.33
CA ILE A 94 -5.47 0.35 5.40
C ILE A 94 -5.09 -1.01 6.00
N LYS A 95 -5.93 -2.03 5.78
CA LYS A 95 -5.56 -3.43 5.97
C LYS A 95 -5.53 -4.12 4.62
N VAL A 96 -4.42 -4.79 4.34
CA VAL A 96 -4.17 -5.41 3.04
C VAL A 96 -3.74 -6.86 3.21
N GLU A 97 -3.91 -7.63 2.14
CA GLU A 97 -3.39 -8.99 2.03
C GLU A 97 -1.90 -9.01 1.71
N GLN A 98 -1.31 -10.22 1.74
CA GLN A 98 0.13 -10.41 1.55
C GLN A 98 0.63 -9.86 0.21
N ASP A 99 -0.11 -10.08 -0.88
CA ASP A 99 0.32 -9.67 -2.22
C ASP A 99 0.49 -8.15 -2.34
N CYS A 100 -0.45 -7.40 -1.77
CA CYS A 100 -0.40 -5.94 -1.72
C CYS A 100 0.73 -5.45 -0.81
N ARG A 101 0.92 -6.08 0.34
CA ARG A 101 2.04 -5.76 1.26
C ARG A 101 3.40 -6.02 0.61
N ASP A 102 3.56 -7.14 -0.09
CA ASP A 102 4.79 -7.47 -0.80
C ASP A 102 5.04 -6.50 -1.96
N TYR A 103 3.98 -6.04 -2.62
CA TYR A 103 4.08 -4.95 -3.58
C TYR A 103 4.56 -3.65 -2.92
N ILE A 104 4.01 -3.26 -1.77
CA ILE A 104 4.41 -2.05 -1.02
C ILE A 104 5.86 -2.13 -0.58
N LYS A 105 6.31 -3.24 0.00
CA LYS A 105 7.65 -3.37 0.61
C LYS A 105 8.76 -3.77 -0.37
N ASN A 106 8.52 -4.75 -1.22
CA ASN A 106 9.60 -5.42 -1.96
C ASN A 106 9.75 -4.87 -3.39
N ASN A 107 8.70 -4.29 -3.96
CA ASN A 107 8.67 -3.94 -5.39
C ASN A 107 9.01 -2.47 -5.66
N GLY A 108 10.11 -2.00 -5.05
CA GLY A 108 10.59 -0.62 -5.17
C GLY A 108 9.90 0.38 -4.23
N LYS A 109 10.39 1.62 -4.21
CA LYS A 109 9.86 2.67 -3.33
C LYS A 109 8.45 3.07 -3.78
N THR A 110 7.51 3.01 -2.84
CA THR A 110 6.15 3.51 -3.02
C THR A 110 6.19 5.03 -3.02
N GLN A 111 5.69 5.65 -4.09
CA GLN A 111 5.57 7.11 -4.16
C GLN A 111 4.27 7.58 -3.53
N SER A 112 3.16 6.95 -3.90
CA SER A 112 1.84 7.29 -3.37
C SER A 112 0.89 6.11 -3.44
N ILE A 113 -0.10 6.13 -2.56
CA ILE A 113 -1.25 5.24 -2.59
C ILE A 113 -2.48 6.10 -2.80
N VAL A 114 -3.26 5.77 -3.83
CA VAL A 114 -4.51 6.45 -4.13
C VAL A 114 -5.66 5.66 -3.57
N VAL A 115 -6.41 6.30 -2.68
CA VAL A 115 -7.60 5.76 -2.05
C VAL A 115 -8.74 6.74 -2.34
N GLN A 116 -9.80 6.27 -2.99
CA GLN A 116 -10.95 7.09 -3.40
C GLN A 116 -10.57 8.38 -4.16
N GLY A 117 -9.54 8.32 -5.00
CA GLY A 117 -9.06 9.46 -5.79
C GLY A 117 -8.22 10.49 -5.03
N LYS A 118 -7.89 10.25 -3.75
CA LYS A 118 -6.96 11.08 -2.97
C LYS A 118 -5.62 10.37 -2.80
N ASN A 119 -4.55 11.15 -2.82
CA ASN A 119 -3.19 10.65 -2.70
C ASN A 119 -2.74 10.62 -1.24
N TYR A 120 -2.13 9.51 -0.84
CA TYR A 120 -1.57 9.33 0.48
C TYR A 120 -0.16 8.75 0.44
N ASN A 121 0.63 9.09 1.46
CA ASN A 121 1.96 8.54 1.70
C ASN A 121 1.91 7.51 2.83
N VAL A 122 2.72 6.44 2.73
CA VAL A 122 2.85 5.44 3.81
C VAL A 122 3.75 5.99 4.91
N ILE A 123 3.24 6.06 6.15
CA ILE A 123 3.97 6.65 7.29
C ILE A 123 4.65 5.57 8.13
N THR A 124 3.95 4.46 8.35
CA THR A 124 4.38 3.42 9.30
C THR A 124 4.73 2.11 8.60
N ASP A 125 5.52 1.29 9.28
CA ASP A 125 5.75 -0.10 8.92
C ASP A 125 4.53 -1.00 9.15
N ASP A 126 4.60 -2.23 8.60
CA ASP A 126 3.49 -3.18 8.56
C ASP A 126 3.19 -3.80 9.93
N GLY A 127 2.01 -3.50 10.47
CA GLY A 127 1.47 -4.24 11.60
C GLY A 127 0.87 -5.57 11.13
N THR A 128 1.48 -6.71 11.47
CA THR A 128 0.91 -8.03 11.13
C THR A 128 -0.24 -8.38 12.07
N ARG A 129 -1.37 -8.79 11.52
CA ARG A 129 -2.56 -9.27 12.24
C ARG A 129 -2.90 -10.65 11.73
N GLU A 130 -2.88 -11.65 12.60
CA GLU A 130 -3.22 -13.02 12.24
C GLU A 130 -4.57 -13.41 12.87
N TYR A 131 -5.49 -13.91 12.04
CA TYR A 131 -6.80 -14.39 12.44
C TYR A 131 -6.98 -15.81 11.91
N LEU A 132 -6.93 -16.80 12.81
CA LEU A 132 -7.21 -18.22 12.49
C LEU A 132 -6.36 -18.80 11.34
N GLY A 133 -5.19 -18.22 11.07
CA GLY A 133 -4.26 -18.60 9.99
C GLY A 133 -4.24 -17.64 8.80
N GLN A 134 -5.18 -16.69 8.72
CA GLN A 134 -5.15 -15.62 7.73
C GLN A 134 -4.35 -14.43 8.25
N LYS A 135 -3.46 -13.90 7.40
CA LYS A 135 -2.58 -12.78 7.75
C LYS A 135 -3.01 -11.54 6.99
N TYR A 136 -3.27 -10.48 7.74
CA TYR A 136 -3.50 -9.14 7.22
C TYR A 136 -2.39 -8.21 7.70
N PHE A 137 -2.05 -7.25 6.85
CA PHE A 137 -1.01 -6.27 7.12
C PHE A 137 -1.64 -4.89 7.21
N VAL A 138 -1.29 -4.16 8.26
CA VAL A 138 -1.86 -2.85 8.57
C VAL A 138 -0.83 -1.76 8.26
N PHE A 139 -1.24 -0.77 7.47
CA PHE A 139 -0.45 0.44 7.22
C PHE A 139 -1.25 1.68 7.58
N TYR A 140 -0.57 2.69 8.12
CA TYR A 140 -1.12 4.03 8.33
C TYR A 140 -0.60 4.97 7.24
N LEU A 141 -1.51 5.77 6.69
CA LEU A 141 -1.27 6.67 5.57
C LEU A 141 -1.56 8.13 5.96
N GLU A 142 -0.76 9.05 5.43
CA GLU A 142 -0.96 10.51 5.54
C GLU A 142 -1.48 11.07 4.23
N ALA A 143 -2.44 11.98 4.27
CA ALA A 143 -2.84 12.70 3.08
C ALA A 143 -1.69 13.59 2.60
N THR A 144 -1.34 13.47 1.33
CA THR A 144 -0.40 14.42 0.69
C THR A 144 -1.21 15.64 0.29
N THR A 145 -0.92 16.79 0.91
CA THR A 145 -1.56 18.08 0.61
C THR A 145 -1.12 18.63 -0.75
#